data_AF-A0A2K9EY22-F1
#
_entry.id   AF-A0A2K9EY22-F1
#
_cell.length_a   1.000
_cell.length_b   1.000
_cell.length_c   1.000
_cell.angle_alpha   90.00
_cell.angle_beta   90.00
_cell.angle_gamma   90.00
#
_symmetry.space_group_name_H-M   'P 1'
#
loop_
_entity.id
_entity.type
_entity.pdbx_description
1 polymer ?
#
loop_
_entity_poly.entity_id
_entity_poly.type
_entity_poly.pdbx_seq_one_letter_code
_entity_poly.pdbx_strand_id
1 'polypeptide(L)' 'MSGADWIWGGLLALGAVVEVIALRTPQKGDTLSERTRAWFRVRTPVGKAVFVAAWVGFAGWFLVHIAW' A
#
# COMPACT_ATOMS: atom_id res chain seq x y z
N MET A 1 -23.12 -6.47 -4.21
CA MET A 1 -21.88 -5.67 -4.22
C MET A 1 -22.26 -4.21 -4.13
N SER A 2 -21.76 -3.53 -3.11
CA SER A 2 -21.93 -2.09 -2.90
C SER A 2 -21.05 -1.29 -3.88
N GLY A 3 -21.30 0.02 -3.99
CA GLY A 3 -20.41 0.91 -4.76
C GLY A 3 -18.98 0.93 -4.19
N ALA A 4 -18.84 0.82 -2.86
CA ALA A 4 -17.54 0.73 -2.20
C ALA A 4 -16.80 -0.57 -2.56
N ASP A 5 -17.51 -1.70 -2.68
CA ASP A 5 -16.90 -2.99 -3.04
C ASP A 5 -16.26 -2.92 -4.44
N TRP A 6 -16.93 -2.25 -5.38
CA TRP A 6 -16.42 -2.06 -6.74
C TRP A 6 -15.22 -1.13 -6.77
N ILE A 7 -15.25 -0.04 -6.00
CA ILE A 7 -14.12 0.90 -5.91
C ILE A 7 -12.91 0.19 -5.32
N TRP A 8 -13.05 -0.46 -4.16
CA TRP A 8 -11.94 -1.14 -3.49
C TRP A 8 -11.44 -2.34 -4.27
N GLY A 9 -12.35 -3.17 -4.81
CA GLY A 9 -12.00 -4.30 -5.66
C GLY A 9 -11.26 -3.87 -6.92
N GLY A 10 -11.72 -2.80 -7.58
CA GLY A 10 -11.06 -2.22 -8.76
C GLY A 10 -9.66 -1.68 -8.46
N LEU A 11 -9.48 -0.96 -7.35
CA LEU A 11 -8.18 -0.46 -6.92
C LEU A 11 -7.19 -1.60 -6.62
N LEU A 12 -7.65 -2.65 -5.93
CA LEU A 12 -6.83 -3.83 -5.65
C LEU A 12 -6.44 -4.58 -6.93
N ALA A 13 -7.40 -4.78 -7.85
CA ALA A 13 -7.13 -5.42 -9.13
C ALA A 13 -6.13 -4.62 -9.97
N LEU A 14 -6.29 -3.29 -10.04
CA LEU A 14 -5.37 -2.42 -10.76
C LEU A 14 -3.96 -2.48 -10.15
N GLY A 15 -3.85 -2.41 -8.81
CA GLY A 15 -2.57 -2.54 -8.11
C GLY A 15 -1.89 -3.88 -8.39
N ALA A 16 -2.64 -4.98 -8.39
CA ALA A 16 -2.12 -6.30 -8.72
C ALA A 16 -1.61 -6.39 -10.17
N VAL A 17 -2.35 -5.82 -11.13
CA VAL A 17 -1.91 -5.76 -12.53
C VAL A 17 -0.62 -4.98 -12.68
N VAL A 18 -0.53 -3.80 -12.05
CA VAL A 18 0.70 -2.97 -12.07
C VAL A 18 1.89 -3.73 -11.49
N GLU A 19 1.70 -4.40 -10.35
CA GLU A 19 2.78 -5.19 -9.72
C GLU A 19 3.20 -6.37 -10.61
N VAL A 20 2.26 -7.09 -11.21
CA VAL A 20 2.56 -8.21 -12.12
C VAL A 20 3.33 -7.73 -13.35
N ILE A 21 2.99 -6.58 -13.92
CA ILE A 21 3.74 -5.97 -15.03
C ILE A 21 5.16 -5.61 -14.57
N ALA A 22 5.31 -4.96 -13.41
CA ALA A 22 6.62 -4.59 -12.87
C ALA A 22 7.52 -5.81 -12.61
N LEU A 23 6.95 -6.93 -12.15
CA LEU A 23 7.68 -8.18 -11.96
C LEU A 23 8.10 -8.84 -13.29
N ARG A 24 7.30 -8.70 -14.35
CA ARG A 24 7.60 -9.25 -15.68
C ARG A 24 8.60 -8.41 -16.47
N THR A 25 8.68 -7.11 -16.20
CA THR A 25 9.64 -6.19 -16.82
C THR A 25 10.46 -5.52 -15.72
N PRO A 26 11.37 -6.25 -15.06
CA PRO A 26 12.04 -5.79 -13.86
C PRO A 26 12.97 -4.61 -14.17
N GLN A 27 12.48 -3.41 -13.85
CA GLN A 27 13.30 -2.21 -13.70
C GLN A 27 13.39 -1.87 -12.22
N LYS A 28 14.58 -1.48 -11.76
CA LYS A 28 14.81 -1.17 -10.35
C LYS A 28 13.94 0.01 -9.92
N GLY A 29 13.10 -0.19 -8.91
CA GLY A 29 12.23 0.86 -8.37
C GLY A 29 10.83 0.91 -8.99
N ASP A 30 10.46 -0.07 -9.83
CA ASP A 30 9.14 -0.09 -10.47
C ASP A 30 8.10 -0.93 -9.74
N THR A 31 8.48 -1.79 -8.79
CA THR A 31 7.49 -2.45 -7.94
C THR A 31 6.82 -1.44 -7.00
N LEU A 32 5.52 -1.63 -6.74
CA LEU A 32 4.77 -0.81 -5.79
C LEU A 32 5.41 -0.85 -4.41
N SER A 33 5.96 -2.00 -4.02
CA SER A 33 6.67 -2.14 -2.76
C SER A 33 7.93 -1.27 -2.69
N GLU A 34 8.72 -1.18 -3.77
CA GLU A 34 9.91 -0.32 -3.83
C GLU A 34 9.55 1.17 -3.83
N ARG A 35 8.53 1.56 -4.61
CA ARG A 35 8.04 2.94 -4.63
C ARG A 35 7.49 3.37 -3.28
N THR A 36 6.73 2.51 -2.61
CA THR A 36 6.23 2.77 -1.25
C THR A 36 7.38 2.99 -0.28
N ARG A 37 8.42 2.12 -0.31
CA ARG A 37 9.62 2.28 0.52
C ARG A 37 10.37 3.58 0.22
N ALA A 38 10.46 3.97 -1.06
CA ALA A 38 11.09 5.22 -1.47
C ALA A 38 10.31 6.44 -0.98
N TRP A 39 8.98 6.44 -1.13
CA TRP A 39 8.11 7.54 -0.70
C TRP A 39 8.20 7.80 0.81
N PHE A 40 8.15 6.73 1.61
CA PHE A 40 8.31 6.81 3.06
C PHE A 40 9.77 6.95 3.52
N ARG A 41 10.75 6.93 2.61
CA ARG A 41 12.19 7.00 2.93
C ARG A 41 12.60 6.02 4.03
N VAL A 42 12.10 4.78 3.98
CA VAL A 42 12.27 3.77 5.04
C VAL A 42 13.71 3.30 5.27
N ARG A 43 14.67 3.80 4.48
CA ARG A 43 16.11 3.61 4.73
C ARG A 43 16.63 4.52 5.85
N THR A 44 15.87 5.54 6.24
CA THR A 44 16.19 6.46 7.34
C THR A 44 15.43 6.06 8.61
N PRO A 45 15.99 6.28 9.82
CA PRO A 45 15.28 6.02 11.08
C PRO A 45 13.93 6.75 11.17
N VAL A 46 13.90 8.02 10.75
CA VAL A 46 12.67 8.83 10.72
C VAL A 46 11.64 8.24 9.75
N GLY A 47 12.06 7.91 8.52
CA GLY A 47 11.16 7.32 7.54
C GLY A 47 10.55 5.98 7.98
N LYS A 48 11.34 5.15 8.69
CA LYS A 48 10.82 3.92 9.32
C LYS A 48 9.75 4.24 10.37
N ALA A 49 10.03 5.19 11.27
CA ALA A 49 9.08 5.57 12.32
C ALA A 49 7.77 6.11 11.72
N VAL A 50 7.85 6.94 10.68
CA VAL A 50 6.68 7.47 9.95
C VAL A 50 5.88 6.34 9.32
N PHE A 51 6.53 5.41 8.61
CA PHE A 51 5.85 4.28 7.99
C PHE A 51 5.13 3.41 9.02
N VAL A 52 5.80 3.08 10.13
CA VAL A 52 5.20 2.27 11.21
C VAL A 52 4.02 2.99 11.84
N ALA A 53 4.17 4.27 12.19
CA ALA A 53 3.09 5.05 12.79
C ALA A 53 1.87 5.14 11.86
N ALA A 54 2.09 5.39 10.57
CA ALA A 54 1.03 5.44 9.57
C ALA A 54 0.33 4.07 9.43
N TRP A 55 1.09 2.98 9.35
CA TRP A 55 0.54 1.63 9.19
C TRP A 55 -0.25 1.18 10.42
N VAL A 56 0.31 1.37 11.63
CA VAL A 56 -0.35 1.03 12.89
C VAL A 56 -1.59 1.89 13.11
N GLY A 57 -1.51 3.18 12.82
CA GLY A 57 -2.65 4.09 12.92
C GLY A 57 -3.79 3.70 11.98
N PHE A 58 -3.46 3.40 10.70
CA PHE A 58 -4.44 2.92 9.73
C PHE A 58 -5.07 1.60 10.16
N ALA A 59 -4.28 0.61 10.57
CA ALA A 59 -4.78 -0.70 10.99
C ALA A 59 -5.66 -0.61 12.24
N GLY A 60 -5.26 0.20 13.23
CA GLY A 60 -6.04 0.45 14.43
C GLY A 60 -7.37 1.15 14.12
N TRP A 61 -7.35 2.20 13.30
CA TRP A 61 -8.56 2.87 12.83
C TRP A 61 -9.48 1.91 12.06
N PHE A 62 -8.94 1.14 11.12
CA PHE A 62 -9.72 0.23 10.29
C PHE A 62 -10.41 -0.86 11.12
N LEU A 63 -9.70 -1.41 12.10
CA LEU A 63 -10.27 -2.39 13.04
C LEU A 63 -11.43 -1.79 13.85
N VAL A 64 -11.26 -0.58 14.38
CA VAL A 64 -12.34 0.10 15.10
C VAL A 64 -13.52 0.38 14.18
N HIS A 65 -13.26 0.86 12.96
CA HIS A 65 -14.27 1.24 11.97
C HIS A 65 -15.12 0.07 11.47
N ILE A 66 -14.60 -1.15 11.48
CA ILE A 66 -15.35 -2.34 11.05
C ILE A 66 -16.02 -3.08 12.22
N ALA A 67 -15.46 -2.98 13.42
CA ALA A 67 -15.99 -3.66 14.60
C ALA A 67 -17.12 -2.89 15.30
N TRP A 68 -17.19 -1.57 15.11
CA TRP A 68 -18.16 -0.66 15.71
C TRP A 68 -18.82 0.21 14.65
#